data_AF-A0A9W9XCW8-F1
#
_entry.id   AF-A0A9W9XCW8-F1
#
_cell.length_a   1.000
_cell.length_b   1.000
_cell.length_c   1.000
_cell.angle_alpha   90.00
_cell.angle_beta   90.00
_cell.angle_gamma   90.00
#
_symmetry.space_group_name_H-M   'P 1'
#
loop_
_entity.id
_entity.type
_entity.pdbx_description
1 polymer ?
#
loop_
_entity_poly.entity_id
_entity_poly.type
_entity_poly.pdbx_seq_one_letter_code
_entity_poly.pdbx_strand_id
1 'polypeptide(L)'
;MIAGSQSRGTERAESRANGHAKFCIGIPTLPSKRDHIRVDVDDLLEWVTWDGGGLGDPLTCPAGKVALEVHRKLVTADGAREGYGVVANSDFTANQTLTEESRAQMHQDRAQLGEISVDERGGSIDELRKSCLA
;
A
#
# COMPACT_ATOMS: atom_id res chain seq x y z
N MET A 1 -42.46 -27.70 11.64
CA MET A 1 -42.34 -26.25 11.93
C MET A 1 -41.20 -25.74 11.08
N ILE A 2 -41.51 -24.97 10.04
CA ILE A 2 -40.52 -24.42 9.11
C ILE A 2 -40.27 -22.99 9.60
N ALA A 3 -39.13 -22.74 10.22
CA ALA A 3 -38.76 -21.41 10.69
C ALA A 3 -38.39 -20.55 9.47
N GLY A 4 -39.06 -19.40 9.34
CA GLY A 4 -38.95 -18.51 8.19
C GLY A 4 -37.55 -17.93 8.03
N SER A 5 -37.03 -17.99 6.79
CA SER A 5 -35.83 -17.28 6.40
C SER A 5 -36.14 -15.79 6.30
N GLN A 6 -35.46 -14.98 7.12
CA GLN A 6 -35.40 -13.54 6.89
C GLN A 6 -34.32 -13.30 5.83
N SER A 7 -34.76 -12.89 4.63
CA SER A 7 -33.89 -12.42 3.56
C SER A 7 -33.17 -11.15 4.01
N ARG A 8 -31.89 -11.24 4.37
CA ARG A 8 -31.03 -10.06 4.47
C ARG A 8 -30.76 -9.60 3.04
N GLY A 9 -31.18 -8.36 2.74
CA GLY A 9 -31.03 -7.76 1.43
C GLY A 9 -29.56 -7.74 1.00
N THR A 10 -29.31 -8.17 -0.23
CA THR A 10 -28.00 -8.10 -0.87
C THR A 10 -27.71 -6.66 -1.28
N GLU A 11 -27.04 -5.92 -0.41
CA GLU A 11 -26.48 -4.61 -0.77
C GLU A 11 -25.25 -4.88 -1.65
N ARG A 12 -25.44 -4.86 -2.98
CA ARG A 12 -24.34 -4.90 -3.94
C ARG A 12 -23.48 -3.65 -3.74
N ALA A 13 -22.35 -3.81 -3.06
CA ALA A 13 -21.29 -2.82 -3.04
C ALA A 13 -20.58 -2.80 -4.40
N GLU A 14 -21.19 -2.16 -5.40
CA GLU A 14 -20.45 -1.73 -6.59
C GLU A 14 -19.60 -0.51 -6.20
N SER A 15 -18.29 -0.69 -6.04
CA SER A 15 -17.36 0.43 -5.99
C SER A 15 -16.39 0.38 -7.16
N ARG A 16 -16.75 1.12 -8.23
CA ARG A 16 -15.79 1.67 -9.18
C ARG A 16 -15.13 2.87 -8.49
N ALA A 17 -13.83 2.79 -8.19
CA ALA A 17 -12.83 3.83 -8.48
C ALA A 17 -11.58 3.72 -7.57
N ASN A 18 -10.42 3.73 -8.25
CA ASN A 18 -9.15 4.31 -7.83
C ASN A 18 -8.49 3.85 -6.52
N GLY A 19 -7.56 2.90 -6.67
CA GLY A 19 -6.17 3.05 -6.22
C GLY A 19 -5.84 2.91 -4.73
N HIS A 20 -6.76 3.19 -3.83
CA HIS A 20 -6.58 2.87 -2.42
C HIS A 20 -7.68 1.88 -2.07
N ALA A 21 -7.30 0.69 -1.61
CA ALA A 21 -8.25 -0.26 -1.05
C ALA A 21 -9.03 0.46 0.03
N LYS A 22 -10.24 0.92 -0.31
CA LYS A 22 -11.22 1.37 0.65
C LYS A 22 -11.55 0.12 1.44
N PHE A 23 -10.90 -0.04 2.59
CA PHE A 23 -11.34 -1.00 3.59
C PHE A 23 -12.83 -0.78 3.79
N CYS A 24 -13.62 -1.75 3.36
CA CYS A 24 -15.06 -1.74 3.55
C CYS A 24 -15.30 -1.59 5.05
N ILE A 25 -15.81 -0.42 5.45
CA ILE A 25 -16.07 -0.09 6.85
C ILE A 25 -17.06 -1.14 7.38
N GLY A 26 -16.59 -1.98 8.32
CA GLY A 26 -17.39 -3.05 8.93
C GLY A 26 -17.00 -4.48 8.58
N ILE A 27 -16.04 -4.71 7.68
CA ILE A 27 -15.54 -6.07 7.36
C ILE A 27 -14.33 -6.40 8.24
N PRO A 28 -14.34 -7.53 8.99
CA PRO A 28 -13.21 -7.92 9.83
C PRO A 28 -12.02 -8.35 8.97
N THR A 29 -10.85 -7.76 9.22
CA THR A 29 -9.59 -8.18 8.58
C THR A 29 -9.13 -9.53 9.11
N LEU A 30 -8.83 -10.44 8.19
CA LEU A 30 -8.35 -11.78 8.52
C LEU A 30 -6.81 -11.81 8.52
N PRO A 31 -6.17 -12.54 9.44
CA PRO A 31 -4.73 -12.71 9.43
C PRO A 31 -4.27 -13.56 8.22
N SER A 32 -3.05 -13.31 7.74
CA SER A 32 -2.53 -13.86 6.47
C SER A 32 -2.44 -15.38 6.37
N LYS A 33 -2.49 -16.09 7.50
CA LYS A 33 -2.37 -17.57 7.57
C LYS A 33 -3.41 -18.13 8.55
N ARG A 34 -4.69 -17.85 8.30
CA ARG A 34 -5.80 -18.39 9.09
C ARG A 34 -6.60 -19.39 8.26
N ASP A 35 -6.72 -20.57 8.81
CA ASP A 35 -7.49 -21.68 8.28
C ASP A 35 -8.87 -21.80 8.97
N HIS A 36 -9.74 -22.64 8.40
CA HIS A 36 -11.07 -22.99 8.94
C HIS A 36 -12.02 -21.81 9.22
N ILE A 37 -11.94 -20.74 8.41
CA ILE A 37 -12.86 -19.63 8.50
C ILE A 37 -14.23 -20.08 7.95
N ARG A 38 -15.26 -19.99 8.79
CA ARG A 38 -16.64 -20.24 8.38
C ARG A 38 -17.07 -19.15 7.39
N VAL A 39 -17.56 -19.57 6.24
CA VAL A 39 -18.21 -18.72 5.24
C VAL A 39 -19.61 -19.25 4.94
N ASP A 40 -20.53 -18.35 4.69
CA ASP A 40 -21.90 -18.63 4.26
C ASP A 40 -22.11 -18.20 2.79
N VAL A 41 -23.28 -18.53 2.24
CA VAL A 41 -23.65 -18.09 0.88
C VAL A 41 -23.72 -16.57 0.86
N ASP A 42 -23.20 -15.97 -0.22
CA ASP A 42 -23.09 -14.52 -0.44
C ASP A 42 -21.98 -13.78 0.34
N ASP A 43 -21.10 -14.50 1.06
CA ASP A 43 -19.87 -13.91 1.61
C ASP A 43 -18.80 -13.67 0.53
N LEU A 44 -18.04 -12.58 0.68
CA LEU A 44 -16.88 -12.25 -0.15
C LEU A 44 -15.58 -12.41 0.64
N LEU A 45 -14.69 -13.30 0.17
CA LEU A 45 -13.34 -13.44 0.68
C LEU A 45 -12.36 -12.79 -0.30
N GLU A 46 -11.71 -11.70 0.14
CA GLU A 46 -10.68 -11.00 -0.62
C GLU A 46 -9.29 -11.56 -0.23
N TRP A 47 -8.57 -12.09 -1.22
CA TRP A 47 -7.18 -12.48 -1.05
C TRP A 47 -6.25 -11.36 -1.48
N VAL A 48 -5.61 -10.73 -0.50
CA VAL A 48 -4.51 -9.80 -0.73
C VAL A 48 -3.21 -10.59 -0.65
N THR A 49 -2.59 -10.84 -1.80
CA THR A 49 -1.29 -11.51 -1.87
C THR A 49 -0.15 -10.52 -1.65
N TRP A 50 0.99 -11.01 -1.17
CA TRP A 50 2.18 -10.18 -1.07
C TRP A 50 2.73 -9.82 -2.45
N ASP A 51 3.33 -8.64 -2.54
CA ASP A 51 4.13 -8.23 -3.69
C ASP A 51 5.63 -8.39 -3.40
N GLY A 52 6.48 -8.12 -4.38
CA GLY A 52 7.93 -8.09 -4.20
C GLY A 52 8.43 -6.89 -3.39
N GLY A 53 9.62 -7.00 -2.80
CA GLY A 53 10.32 -5.88 -2.18
C GLY A 53 11.00 -4.98 -3.22
N GLY A 54 11.03 -3.67 -2.97
CA GLY A 54 11.76 -2.71 -3.80
C GLY A 54 13.29 -2.77 -3.57
N LEU A 55 14.05 -2.22 -4.53
CA LEU A 55 15.50 -2.11 -4.46
C LEU A 55 15.97 -0.68 -4.78
N GLY A 56 16.84 -0.13 -3.93
CA GLY A 56 17.47 1.18 -4.15
C GLY A 56 16.65 2.36 -3.65
N ASP A 57 17.14 3.58 -3.93
CA ASP A 57 16.45 4.82 -3.57
C ASP A 57 15.30 5.12 -4.55
N PRO A 58 14.05 5.25 -4.08
CA PRO A 58 12.90 5.62 -4.91
C PRO A 58 13.12 6.91 -5.72
N LEU A 59 13.84 7.90 -5.18
CA LEU A 59 14.02 9.21 -5.84
C LEU A 59 14.95 9.15 -7.06
N THR A 60 15.72 8.06 -7.19
CA THR A 60 16.63 7.84 -8.31
C THR A 60 15.95 7.13 -9.49
N CYS A 61 14.73 6.60 -9.30
CA CYS A 61 13.99 5.93 -10.36
C CYS A 61 13.66 6.90 -11.51
N PRO A 62 13.82 6.53 -12.80
CA PRO A 62 13.47 7.41 -13.92
C PRO A 62 12.00 7.81 -13.90
N ALA A 63 11.70 9.11 -13.98
CA ALA A 63 10.34 9.64 -13.88
C ALA A 63 9.40 9.07 -14.96
N GLY A 64 9.89 8.89 -16.19
CA GLY A 64 9.11 8.26 -17.27
C GLY A 64 8.73 6.80 -16.99
N LYS A 65 9.55 6.06 -16.23
CA LYS A 65 9.24 4.69 -15.81
C LYS A 65 8.11 4.68 -14.77
N VAL A 66 8.18 5.56 -13.78
CA VAL A 66 7.13 5.69 -12.76
C VAL A 66 5.81 6.14 -13.39
N ALA A 67 5.85 7.10 -14.32
CA ALA A 67 4.65 7.53 -15.04
C ALA A 67 4.01 6.39 -15.86
N LEU A 68 4.83 5.52 -16.47
CA LEU A 68 4.37 4.30 -17.13
C LEU A 68 3.74 3.30 -16.14
N GLU A 69 4.27 3.17 -14.92
CA GLU A 69 3.70 2.33 -13.87
C GLU A 69 2.34 2.86 -13.39
N VAL A 70 2.17 4.18 -13.34
CA VAL A 70 0.87 4.83 -13.10
C VAL A 70 -0.11 4.53 -14.23
N HIS A 71 0.32 4.63 -15.50
CA HIS A 71 -0.50 4.27 -16.65
C HIS A 71 -0.97 2.81 -16.59
N ARG A 72 -0.08 1.91 -16.16
CA ARG A 72 -0.35 0.47 -15.99
C ARG A 72 -1.17 0.15 -14.75
N LYS A 73 -1.49 1.13 -13.91
CA LYS A 73 -2.21 0.97 -12.63
C LYS A 73 -1.48 0.08 -11.63
N LEU A 74 -0.15 0.00 -11.73
CA LEU A 74 0.70 -0.67 -10.74
C LEU A 74 0.99 0.26 -9.56
N VAL A 75 1.00 1.57 -9.81
CA VAL A 75 1.21 2.62 -8.81
C VAL A 75 0.09 3.64 -8.95
N THR A 76 -0.40 4.19 -7.84
CA THR A 76 -1.37 5.29 -7.87
C THR A 76 -0.68 6.62 -8.18
N ALA A 77 -1.42 7.62 -8.68
CA ALA A 77 -0.85 8.96 -8.89
C ALA A 77 -0.29 9.55 -7.58
N ASP A 78 -1.01 9.36 -6.47
CA ASP A 78 -0.57 9.80 -5.14
C ASP A 78 0.65 9.00 -4.66
N GLY A 79 0.66 7.68 -4.86
CA GLY A 79 1.80 6.82 -4.52
C GLY A 79 3.05 7.13 -5.33
N ALA A 80 2.91 7.54 -6.60
CA ALA A 80 4.02 8.00 -7.44
C ALA A 80 4.63 9.30 -6.89
N ARG A 81 3.79 10.24 -6.46
CA ARG A 81 4.23 11.51 -5.86
C ARG A 81 4.89 11.29 -4.51
N GLU A 82 4.26 10.55 -3.61
CA GLU A 82 4.71 10.37 -2.23
C GLU A 82 5.88 9.40 -2.11
N GLY A 83 5.89 8.34 -2.92
CA GLY A 83 6.94 7.32 -2.90
C GLY A 83 8.18 7.70 -3.72
N TYR A 84 7.97 8.22 -4.94
CA TYR A 84 9.04 8.44 -5.92
C TYR A 84 9.31 9.92 -6.23
N GLY A 85 8.52 10.84 -5.68
CA GLY A 85 8.57 12.26 -6.00
C GLY A 85 8.14 12.57 -7.44
N VAL A 86 7.43 11.66 -8.11
CA VAL A 86 7.07 11.81 -9.53
C VAL A 86 5.62 12.24 -9.67
N VAL A 87 5.40 13.35 -10.36
CA VAL A 87 4.06 13.84 -10.68
C VAL A 87 3.72 13.45 -12.11
N ALA A 88 2.69 12.61 -12.29
CA ALA A 88 2.17 12.24 -13.60
C ALA A 88 1.10 13.24 -14.07
N ASN A 89 1.16 13.63 -15.33
CA ASN A 89 0.13 14.42 -16.00
C ASN A 89 -1.12 13.56 -16.29
N SER A 90 -2.20 14.22 -16.72
CA SER A 90 -3.45 13.54 -17.10
C SER A 90 -3.31 12.58 -18.29
N ASP A 91 -2.29 12.77 -19.14
CA ASP A 91 -1.93 11.89 -20.25
C ASP A 91 -0.94 10.77 -19.86
N PHE A 92 -0.66 10.63 -18.55
CA PHE A 92 0.31 9.69 -17.99
C PHE A 92 1.77 9.93 -18.41
N THR A 93 2.11 11.13 -18.88
CA THR A 93 3.51 11.55 -19.03
C THR A 93 4.04 12.12 -17.71
N ALA A 94 5.36 12.08 -17.51
CA ALA A 94 5.97 12.66 -16.32
C ALA A 94 6.03 14.20 -16.44
N ASN A 95 5.59 14.91 -15.40
CA ASN A 95 5.76 16.35 -15.28
C ASN A 95 7.15 16.66 -14.72
N GLN A 96 8.06 17.12 -15.57
CA GLN A 96 9.46 17.32 -15.20
C GLN A 96 9.64 18.36 -14.08
N THR A 97 9.03 19.53 -14.23
CA THR A 97 9.15 20.64 -13.27
C THR A 97 8.62 20.26 -11.89
N LEU A 98 7.40 19.73 -11.83
CA LEU A 98 6.79 19.32 -10.55
C LEU A 98 7.52 18.14 -9.91
N THR A 99 8.08 17.24 -10.72
CA THR A 99 8.89 16.12 -10.23
C THR A 99 10.20 16.60 -9.61
N GLU A 100 10.89 17.54 -10.25
CA GLU A 100 12.12 18.13 -9.72
C GLU A 100 11.88 18.86 -8.40
N GLU A 101 10.82 19.66 -8.31
CA GLU A 101 10.40 20.35 -7.08
C GLU A 101 10.05 19.35 -5.97
N SER A 102 9.24 18.33 -6.29
CA SER A 102 8.84 17.30 -5.32
C SER A 102 10.05 16.52 -4.80
N ARG A 103 11.00 16.16 -5.67
CA ARG A 103 12.22 15.44 -5.27
C ARG A 103 13.14 16.32 -4.44
N ALA A 104 13.31 17.59 -4.80
CA ALA A 104 14.09 18.54 -4.02
C ALA A 104 13.54 18.67 -2.60
N GLN A 105 12.21 18.79 -2.46
CA GLN A 105 11.56 18.84 -1.15
C GLN A 105 11.80 17.53 -0.36
N MET A 106 11.58 16.37 -0.98
CA MET A 106 11.80 15.09 -0.31
C MET A 106 13.26 14.87 0.11
N HIS A 107 14.23 15.36 -0.67
CA HIS A 107 15.64 15.33 -0.28
C HIS A 107 15.90 16.23 0.94
N GLN A 108 15.31 17.42 1.00
CA GLN A 108 15.42 18.30 2.16
C GLN A 108 14.78 17.70 3.40
N ASP A 109 13.61 17.06 3.26
CA ASP A 109 12.91 16.41 4.36
C ASP A 109 13.71 15.22 4.88
N ARG A 110 14.28 14.39 4.00
CA ARG A 110 15.16 13.28 4.38
C ARG A 110 16.46 13.76 5.04
N ALA A 111 17.04 14.87 4.58
CA ALA A 111 18.24 15.44 5.18
C ALA A 111 18.01 15.89 6.63
N GLN A 112 16.79 16.31 6.98
CA GLN A 112 16.42 16.68 8.35
C GLN A 112 16.31 15.46 9.30
N LEU A 113 16.08 14.26 8.75
CA LEU A 113 15.95 13.03 9.54
C LEU A 113 17.30 12.45 10.01
N GLY A 114 18.43 12.99 9.53
CA GLY A 114 19.77 12.54 9.89
C GLY A 114 20.22 11.27 9.16
N GLU A 115 21.35 10.68 9.59
CA GLU A 115 21.82 9.39 9.06
C GLU A 115 20.86 8.27 9.48
N ILE A 116 20.12 7.75 8.50
CA ILE A 116 19.29 6.56 8.66
C ILE A 116 20.18 5.35 8.41
N SER A 117 20.35 4.47 9.40
CA SER A 117 21.07 3.21 9.18
C SER A 117 20.28 2.37 8.19
N VAL A 118 20.97 1.82 7.18
CA VAL A 118 20.35 0.98 6.14
C VAL A 118 19.75 -0.30 6.74
N ASP A 119 20.22 -0.70 7.92
CA ASP A 119 19.81 -1.89 8.65
C ASP A 119 19.45 -1.56 10.11
N GLU A 120 18.16 -1.36 10.40
CA GLU A 120 17.63 -1.50 11.77
C GLU A 120 17.39 -2.98 12.07
N ARG A 121 18.44 -3.70 12.49
CA ARG A 121 18.35 -5.13 12.87
C ARG A 121 17.69 -5.39 14.23
N GLY A 122 16.93 -4.42 14.76
CA GLY A 122 16.32 -4.50 16.09
C GLY A 122 17.30 -4.26 17.24
N GLY A 123 18.38 -3.50 17.01
CA GLY A 123 19.40 -3.20 18.02
C GLY A 123 20.50 -4.27 18.12
N SER A 124 21.22 -4.27 19.24
CA SER A 124 22.26 -5.26 19.54
C SER A 124 21.66 -6.61 19.95
N ILE A 125 22.44 -7.69 19.77
CA ILE A 125 22.03 -9.02 20.24
C ILE A 125 21.72 -9.02 21.74
N ASP A 126 22.41 -8.22 22.54
CA ASP A 126 22.20 -8.20 23.99
C ASP A 126 20.91 -7.48 24.40
N GLU A 127 20.48 -6.47 23.64
CA GLU A 127 19.17 -5.83 23.82
C GLU A 127 18.03 -6.78 23.43
N LEU A 128 18.18 -7.45 22.27
CA LEU A 128 17.23 -8.46 21.80
C LEU A 128 17.10 -9.62 22.80
N ARG A 129 18.18 -10.04 23.46
CA ARG A 129 18.14 -11.06 24.51
C ARG A 129 17.35 -10.62 25.75
N LYS A 130 17.39 -9.34 26.10
CA LYS A 130 16.66 -8.81 27.27
C LYS A 130 15.16 -8.69 27.03
N SER A 131 14.73 -8.44 25.80
CA SER A 131 13.30 -8.30 25.43
C SER A 131 12.63 -9.62 25.08
N CYS A 132 13.40 -10.68 24.85
CA CYS A 132 12.86 -12.00 24.50
C CYS A 132 12.19 -12.64 25.74
N LEU A 133 10.87 -12.85 25.67
CA LEU A 133 9.97 -13.46 26.69
C LEU A 133 9.40 -12.54 27.79
N ALA A 134 9.39 -11.22 27.59
CA ALA A 134 8.48 -10.33 28.35
C ALA A 134 7.03 -10.47 27.86
#